data_AF-A0A091GEV8-F1
#
_entry.id   AF-A0A091GEV8-F1
#
_cell.length_a   1.000
_cell.length_b   1.000
_cell.length_c   1.000
_cell.angle_alpha   90.00
_cell.angle_beta   90.00
_cell.angle_gamma   90.00
#
_symmetry.space_group_name_H-M   'P 1'
#
loop_
_entity.id
_entity.type
_entity.pdbx_description
1 polymer ?
#
loop_
_entity_poly.entity_id
_entity_poly.type
_entity_poly.pdbx_seq_one_letter_code
_entity_poly.pdbx_strand_id
1 'polypeptide(L)'
;QTNVYIRHPVSLEQYLMEGSYNKVFLAKGNIPAESYTFFIDILLDTIRDEIAGCIEKAYEKILFSEAARVLFFPTAKKMTEYAKKRGWVLDANNYYGLSSRQQKAEEAPIPATELAKQVIEYARQLEMIV
;
A
#
# COMPACT_ATOMS: atom_id res chain seq x y z
N GLN A 1 -8.73 -18.93 26.27
CA GLN A 1 -7.88 -17.73 26.08
C GLN A 1 -8.80 -16.52 25.97
N THR A 2 -8.98 -15.76 27.05
CA THR A 2 -10.09 -14.77 27.18
C THR A 2 -9.60 -13.35 27.45
N ASN A 3 -8.29 -13.14 27.51
CA ASN A 3 -7.72 -11.85 27.90
C ASN A 3 -7.75 -10.86 26.72
N VAL A 4 -8.54 -9.80 26.85
CA VAL A 4 -8.73 -8.75 25.83
C VAL A 4 -7.42 -8.03 25.52
N TYR A 5 -6.52 -7.88 26.51
CA TYR A 5 -5.21 -7.24 26.33
C TYR A 5 -4.26 -8.04 25.41
N ILE A 6 -4.43 -9.36 25.33
CA ILE A 6 -3.61 -10.23 24.47
C ILE A 6 -4.28 -10.40 23.10
N ARG A 7 -5.62 -10.45 23.05
CA ARG A 7 -6.35 -10.63 21.80
C ARG A 7 -6.30 -9.39 20.90
N HIS A 8 -6.24 -8.19 21.49
CA HIS A 8 -6.24 -6.93 20.76
C HIS A 8 -5.02 -6.78 19.82
N PRO A 9 -3.76 -6.98 20.27
CA PRO A 9 -2.59 -6.95 19.38
C PRO A 9 -2.63 -7.99 18.26
N VAL A 10 -3.07 -9.23 18.56
CA VAL A 10 -3.14 -10.31 17.55
C VAL A 10 -4.17 -9.98 16.47
N SER A 11 -5.34 -9.47 16.87
CA SER A 11 -6.38 -9.08 15.91
C SER A 11 -5.95 -7.87 15.07
N LEU A 12 -5.21 -6.94 15.68
CA LEU A 12 -4.67 -5.77 15.01
C LEU A 12 -3.64 -6.13 13.94
N GLU A 13 -2.73 -7.06 14.26
CA GLU A 13 -1.76 -7.59 13.31
C GLU A 13 -2.46 -8.30 12.14
N GLN A 14 -3.47 -9.11 12.42
CA GLN A 14 -4.27 -9.72 11.37
C GLN A 14 -4.94 -8.68 10.47
N TYR A 15 -5.51 -7.60 11.02
CA TYR A 15 -6.10 -6.53 10.19
C TYR A 15 -5.06 -5.78 9.35
N LEU A 16 -3.83 -5.65 9.84
CA LEU A 16 -2.72 -5.08 9.09
C LEU A 16 -2.31 -6.01 7.93
N MET A 17 -2.25 -7.31 8.17
CA MET A 17 -1.98 -8.33 7.15
C MET A 17 -3.09 -8.42 6.10
N GLU A 18 -4.35 -8.25 6.49
CA GLU A 18 -5.50 -8.11 5.58
C GLU A 18 -5.47 -6.79 4.78
N GLY A 19 -4.64 -5.82 5.17
CA GLY A 19 -4.65 -4.46 4.61
C GLY A 19 -5.94 -3.68 4.93
N SER A 20 -6.72 -4.11 5.93
CA SER A 20 -8.03 -3.55 6.24
C SER A 20 -7.91 -2.36 7.19
N TYR A 21 -7.48 -1.21 6.65
CA TYR A 21 -7.22 0.00 7.45
C TYR A 21 -8.47 0.57 8.16
N ASN A 22 -9.66 0.36 7.61
CA ASN A 22 -10.92 0.72 8.27
C ASN A 22 -11.08 0.01 9.62
N LYS A 23 -10.76 -1.29 9.67
CA LYS A 23 -10.85 -2.09 10.91
C LYS A 23 -9.78 -1.69 11.90
N VAL A 24 -8.56 -1.40 11.44
CA VAL A 24 -7.45 -0.89 12.28
C VAL A 24 -7.86 0.42 12.96
N PHE A 25 -8.51 1.33 12.22
CA PHE A 25 -8.98 2.60 12.76
C PHE A 25 -10.10 2.41 13.79
N LEU A 26 -11.04 1.49 13.56
CA LEU A 26 -12.08 1.13 14.54
C LEU A 26 -11.49 0.47 15.79
N ALA A 27 -10.45 -0.37 15.63
CA ALA A 27 -9.75 -1.03 16.73
C ALA A 27 -9.02 -0.04 17.65
N LYS A 28 -8.66 1.16 17.14
CA LYS A 28 -8.17 2.28 17.95
C LYS A 28 -9.21 2.76 18.98
N GLY A 29 -10.50 2.73 18.64
CA GLY A 29 -11.56 3.13 19.58
C GLY A 29 -11.79 2.12 20.72
N ASN A 30 -11.34 0.87 20.55
CA ASN A 30 -11.62 -0.24 21.46
C ASN A 30 -10.37 -0.68 22.26
N ILE A 31 -9.52 0.28 22.61
CA ILE A 31 -8.28 0.01 23.33
C ILE A 31 -8.59 -0.10 24.84
N PRO A 32 -8.33 -1.26 25.48
CA PRO A 32 -8.66 -1.47 26.88
C PRO A 32 -7.68 -0.81 27.87
N ALA A 33 -6.49 -0.36 27.44
CA ALA A 33 -5.52 0.35 28.28
C ALA A 33 -4.91 1.55 27.57
N GLU A 34 -4.91 2.70 28.24
CA GLU A 34 -4.45 3.98 27.71
C GLU A 34 -2.97 3.97 27.32
N SER A 35 -2.12 3.19 28.00
CA SER A 35 -0.70 3.05 27.66
C SER A 35 -0.45 2.50 26.24
N TYR A 36 -1.41 1.79 25.64
CA TYR A 36 -1.27 1.31 24.26
C TYR A 36 -1.54 2.40 23.22
N THR A 37 -2.25 3.48 23.57
CA THR A 37 -2.59 4.56 22.62
C THR A 37 -1.34 5.16 21.98
N PHE A 38 -0.28 5.34 22.76
CA PHE A 38 1.02 5.83 22.30
C PHE A 38 1.61 4.96 21.17
N PHE A 39 1.62 3.64 21.35
CA PHE A 39 2.15 2.70 20.35
C PHE A 39 1.25 2.63 19.12
N ILE A 40 -0.08 2.70 19.31
CA ILE A 40 -1.04 2.70 18.21
C ILE A 40 -0.91 3.98 17.37
N ASP A 41 -0.63 5.13 17.98
CA ASP A 41 -0.42 6.38 17.25
C ASP A 41 0.82 6.32 16.37
N ILE A 42 1.91 5.73 16.85
CA ILE A 42 3.13 5.48 16.04
C ILE A 42 2.80 4.53 14.88
N LEU A 43 2.09 3.42 15.16
CA LEU A 43 1.71 2.46 14.14
C LEU A 43 0.83 3.08 13.05
N LEU A 44 -0.12 3.93 13.43
CA LEU A 44 -0.99 4.63 12.49
C LEU A 44 -0.23 5.61 11.60
N ASP A 45 0.84 6.24 12.10
CA ASP A 45 1.68 7.11 11.28
C ASP A 45 2.42 6.31 10.20
N THR A 46 3.02 5.19 10.58
CA THR A 46 3.67 4.26 9.62
C THR A 46 2.66 3.72 8.59
N ILE A 47 1.47 3.34 9.03
CA ILE A 47 0.40 2.85 8.13
C ILE A 47 -0.02 3.95 7.14
N ARG A 48 -0.12 5.21 7.57
CA ARG A 48 -0.43 6.31 6.65
C ARG A 48 0.64 6.49 5.59
N ASP A 49 1.90 6.34 5.97
CA ASP A 49 3.03 6.39 5.03
C ASP A 49 2.99 5.26 4.01
N GLU A 50 2.63 4.04 4.42
CA GLU A 50 2.44 2.90 3.51
C GLU A 50 1.22 3.09 2.59
N ILE A 51 0.08 3.55 3.12
CA ILE A 51 -1.12 3.87 2.32
C ILE A 51 -0.78 4.93 1.27
N ALA A 52 -0.04 5.97 1.64
CA ALA A 52 0.41 7.00 0.70
C ALA A 52 1.31 6.40 -0.40
N GLY A 53 2.25 5.52 -0.04
CA GLY A 53 3.09 4.82 -1.01
C GLY A 53 2.30 3.88 -1.93
N CYS A 54 1.24 3.26 -1.45
CA CYS A 54 0.32 2.48 -2.28
C CYS A 54 -0.48 3.37 -3.24
N ILE A 55 -0.96 4.53 -2.78
CA ILE A 55 -1.70 5.48 -3.62
C ILE A 55 -0.82 5.99 -4.78
N GLU A 56 0.45 6.31 -4.51
CA GLU A 56 1.44 6.73 -5.52
C GLU A 56 1.66 5.68 -6.62
N LYS A 57 1.53 4.40 -6.28
CA LYS A 57 1.71 3.28 -7.23
C LYS A 57 0.43 2.91 -7.95
N ALA A 58 -0.72 2.99 -7.26
CA ALA A 58 -2.00 2.50 -7.77
C ALA A 58 -2.73 3.51 -8.65
N TYR A 59 -2.57 4.81 -8.38
CA TYR A 59 -3.32 5.87 -9.05
C TYR A 59 -2.39 6.81 -9.79
N GLU A 60 -2.74 7.14 -11.03
CA GLU A 60 -2.09 8.20 -11.82
C GLU A 60 -2.59 9.60 -11.39
N LYS A 61 -3.86 9.67 -10.99
CA LYS A 61 -4.50 10.88 -10.47
C LYS A 61 -5.53 10.53 -9.39
N ILE A 62 -5.58 11.31 -8.31
CA ILE A 62 -6.58 11.15 -7.24
C ILE A 62 -7.17 12.50 -6.85
N LEU A 63 -8.48 12.54 -6.56
CA LEU A 63 -9.13 13.75 -6.05
C LEU A 63 -8.68 14.06 -4.61
N PHE A 64 -8.64 15.34 -4.26
CA PHE A 64 -8.40 15.81 -2.91
C PHE A 64 -9.36 15.19 -1.87
N SER A 65 -10.66 15.11 -2.18
CA SER A 65 -11.66 14.52 -1.29
C SER A 65 -11.41 13.03 -1.01
N GLU A 66 -10.98 12.30 -2.04
CA GLU A 66 -10.80 10.86 -1.94
C GLU A 66 -9.51 10.52 -1.19
N ALA A 67 -8.43 11.23 -1.48
CA ALA A 67 -7.19 11.07 -0.72
C ALA A 67 -7.36 11.51 0.75
N ALA A 68 -8.18 12.52 1.05
CA ALA A 68 -8.47 12.90 2.43
C ALA A 68 -9.21 11.78 3.19
N ARG A 69 -10.16 11.10 2.52
CA ARG A 69 -10.91 9.96 3.07
C ARG A 69 -10.00 8.76 3.33
N VAL A 70 -9.16 8.41 2.37
CA VAL A 70 -8.28 7.23 2.45
C VAL A 70 -7.17 7.40 3.50
N LEU A 71 -6.62 8.59 3.66
CA LEU A 71 -5.59 8.89 4.66
C LEU A 71 -6.16 9.24 6.06
N PHE A 72 -7.49 9.26 6.20
CA PHE A 72 -8.21 9.60 7.43
C PHE A 72 -7.78 10.95 8.02
N PHE A 73 -7.60 11.97 7.19
CA PHE A 73 -7.29 13.32 7.67
C PHE A 73 -8.58 14.07 8.07
N PRO A 74 -8.69 14.58 9.30
CA PRO A 74 -9.84 15.40 9.72
C PRO A 74 -9.75 16.84 9.20
N THR A 75 -8.59 17.28 8.69
CA THR A 75 -8.35 18.67 8.31
C THR A 75 -7.61 18.76 6.99
N ALA A 76 -8.15 19.54 6.06
CA ALA A 76 -7.56 19.82 4.74
C ALA A 76 -6.11 20.35 4.81
N LYS A 77 -5.78 21.13 5.85
CA LYS A 77 -4.43 21.67 6.07
C LYS A 77 -3.37 20.57 6.23
N LYS A 78 -3.66 19.53 7.02
CA LYS A 78 -2.73 18.40 7.24
C LYS A 78 -2.47 17.66 5.95
N MET A 79 -3.50 17.51 5.11
CA MET A 79 -3.37 16.89 3.80
C MET A 79 -2.45 17.70 2.89
N THR A 80 -2.57 19.03 2.87
CA THR A 80 -1.69 19.88 2.05
C THR A 80 -0.23 19.86 2.51
N GLU A 81 0.03 19.78 3.82
CA GLU A 81 1.39 19.59 4.34
C GLU A 81 1.95 18.21 3.94
N TYR A 82 1.11 17.17 4.02
CA TYR A 82 1.51 15.81 3.65
C TYR A 82 1.81 15.68 2.15
N ALA A 83 0.97 16.28 1.32
CA ALA A 83 1.18 16.37 -0.12
C ALA A 83 2.50 17.08 -0.45
N LYS A 84 2.82 18.19 0.24
CA LYS A 84 4.11 18.88 0.09
C LYS A 84 5.28 18.00 0.51
N LYS A 85 5.18 17.29 1.64
CA LYS A 85 6.24 16.38 2.14
C LYS A 85 6.53 15.26 1.13
N ARG A 86 5.51 14.76 0.42
CA ARG A 86 5.60 13.70 -0.59
C ARG A 86 5.85 14.21 -2.01
N GLY A 87 5.82 15.53 -2.23
CA GLY A 87 6.01 16.14 -3.55
C GLY A 87 4.83 15.95 -4.51
N TRP A 88 3.62 15.71 -4.00
CA TRP A 88 2.42 15.59 -4.84
C TRP A 88 2.02 16.96 -5.38
N VAL A 89 1.91 17.06 -6.71
CA VAL A 89 1.51 18.30 -7.38
C VAL A 89 -0.01 18.37 -7.45
N LEU A 90 -0.59 19.44 -6.92
CA LEU A 90 -2.02 19.69 -6.99
C LEU A 90 -2.34 20.44 -8.29
N ASP A 91 -3.16 19.84 -9.13
CA ASP A 91 -3.64 20.42 -10.38
C ASP A 91 -4.82 21.38 -10.14
N ALA A 92 -5.13 22.23 -11.13
CA ALA A 92 -6.19 23.25 -11.04
C ALA A 92 -7.59 22.66 -10.76
N ASN A 93 -7.79 21.37 -11.06
CA ASN A 93 -9.02 20.64 -10.79
C ASN A 93 -9.04 19.88 -9.44
N ASN A 94 -8.15 20.20 -8.48
CA ASN A 94 -8.02 19.50 -7.19
C ASN A 94 -7.64 18.01 -7.30
N TYR A 95 -6.94 17.64 -8.37
CA TYR A 95 -6.34 16.32 -8.51
C TYR A 95 -4.88 16.36 -8.09
N TYR A 96 -4.43 15.37 -7.32
CA TYR A 96 -3.01 15.10 -7.14
C TYR A 96 -2.52 14.28 -8.32
N GLY A 97 -1.59 14.85 -9.10
CA GLY A 97 -0.80 14.11 -10.07
C GLY A 97 0.22 13.30 -9.31
N LEU A 98 -0.06 12.01 -9.13
CA LEU A 98 0.89 11.07 -8.56
C LEU A 98 1.63 10.55 -9.78
N SER A 99 2.87 11.00 -9.96
CA SER A 99 3.74 10.41 -10.97
C SER A 99 3.95 8.97 -10.55
N SER A 100 3.07 8.08 -11.02
CA SER A 100 3.38 6.68 -11.08
C SER A 100 4.69 6.69 -11.85
N ARG A 101 5.77 6.27 -11.19
CA ARG A 101 6.93 5.75 -11.88
C ARG A 101 6.49 4.43 -12.52
N GLN A 102 5.45 4.48 -13.35
CA GLN A 102 5.51 3.85 -14.64
C GLN A 102 6.76 4.45 -15.32
N GLN A 103 7.92 3.93 -14.94
CA GLN A 103 8.57 3.10 -15.93
C GLN A 103 7.45 2.20 -16.45
N LYS A 104 6.75 2.69 -17.49
CA LYS A 104 6.34 1.83 -18.56
C LYS A 104 7.51 0.85 -18.62
N ALA A 105 7.25 -0.39 -18.24
CA ALA A 105 7.82 -1.44 -19.01
C ALA A 105 7.32 -1.12 -20.43
N GLU A 106 8.01 -0.19 -21.11
CA GLU A 106 8.17 -0.25 -22.54
C GLU A 106 8.58 -1.68 -22.71
N GLU A 107 7.57 -2.46 -23.09
CA GLU A 107 7.60 -3.83 -23.53
C GLU A 107 9.04 -4.30 -23.57
N ALA A 108 9.55 -4.78 -22.43
CA ALA A 108 10.79 -5.54 -22.46
C ALA A 108 10.45 -6.63 -23.47
N PRO A 109 11.12 -6.66 -24.64
CA PRO A 109 10.71 -7.52 -25.72
C PRO A 109 10.59 -8.91 -25.11
N ILE A 110 9.40 -9.50 -25.21
CA ILE A 110 9.08 -10.84 -24.67
C ILE A 110 10.35 -11.66 -24.84
N PRO A 111 10.92 -12.29 -23.79
CA PRO A 111 12.25 -12.90 -23.85
C PRO A 111 12.21 -14.12 -24.77
N ALA A 112 12.15 -13.86 -26.07
CA ALA A 112 11.93 -14.81 -27.14
C ALA A 112 13.16 -15.71 -27.28
N THR A 113 14.33 -15.18 -26.94
CA THR A 113 15.58 -15.94 -26.87
C THR A 113 15.60 -16.92 -25.71
N GLU A 114 15.01 -16.60 -24.55
CA GLU A 114 14.89 -17.53 -23.43
C GLU A 114 13.85 -18.61 -23.72
N LEU A 115 12.67 -18.22 -24.25
CA LEU A 115 11.64 -19.17 -24.66
C LEU A 115 12.16 -20.12 -25.76
N ALA A 116 12.90 -19.62 -26.75
CA ALA A 116 13.49 -20.46 -27.80
C ALA A 116 14.51 -21.45 -27.23
N LYS A 117 15.37 -21.02 -26.29
CA LYS A 117 16.31 -21.92 -25.60
C LYS A 117 15.57 -23.00 -24.81
N GLN A 118 14.53 -22.63 -24.07
CA GLN A 118 13.70 -23.58 -23.31
C GLN A 118 13.06 -24.62 -24.24
N VAL A 119 12.48 -24.19 -25.38
CA VAL A 119 11.89 -25.11 -26.36
C VAL A 119 12.92 -26.06 -26.97
N ILE A 120 14.11 -25.56 -27.32
CA ILE A 120 15.21 -26.41 -27.84
C ILE A 120 15.67 -27.41 -26.77
N GLU A 121 15.77 -27.00 -25.52
CA GLU A 121 16.19 -27.86 -24.41
C GLU A 121 15.14 -28.92 -24.08
N TYR A 122 13.85 -28.57 -24.10
CA TYR A 122 12.75 -29.52 -23.96
C TYR A 122 12.73 -30.54 -25.11
N ALA A 123 12.90 -30.09 -26.36
CA ALA A 123 13.00 -31.00 -27.50
C ALA A 123 14.20 -31.94 -27.36
N ARG A 124 15.36 -31.42 -26.96
CA ARG A 124 16.56 -32.22 -26.70
C ARG A 124 16.33 -33.27 -25.62
N GLN A 125 15.65 -32.93 -24.52
CA GLN A 125 15.38 -33.88 -23.42
C GLN A 125 14.36 -34.94 -23.81
N LEU A 126 13.35 -34.61 -24.63
CA LEU A 126 12.35 -35.56 -25.12
C LEU A 126 12.90 -36.53 -26.17
N GLU A 127 13.80 -36.08 -27.04
CA GLU A 127 14.45 -36.92 -28.05
C GLU A 127 15.67 -37.67 -27.52
N MET A 128 16.17 -37.31 -26.33
CA MET A 128 17.25 -38.06 -25.68
C MET A 128 16.70 -39.40 -25.19
N ILE A 129 17.01 -40.46 -25.93
CA ILE A 129 16.73 -41.83 -25.51
C ILE A 129 17.57 -42.11 -24.24
N VAL A 130 16.91 -42.54 -23.17
CA VAL A 130 17.56 -43.10 -21.97
C VAL A 130 18.04 -44.52 -22.28
#